data_AF-S4RL60-F1
#
_entry.id   AF-S4RL60-F1
#
_cell.length_a   1.000
_cell.length_b   1.000
_cell.length_c   1.000
_cell.angle_alpha   90.00
_cell.angle_beta   90.00
_cell.angle_gamma   90.00
#
_symmetry.space_group_name_H-M   'P 1'
#
loop_
_entity.id
_entity.type
_entity.pdbx_description
1 polymer ?
#
loop_
_entity_poly.entity_id
_entity_poly.type
_entity_poly.pdbx_seq_one_letter_code
_entity_poly.pdbx_strand_id
1 'polypeptide(L)'
;TPLKKTIALIGDEGATFTNAFVASPLCCPSRSSILTGKYPHNHGVVNNSLSGNCSSAAWQKLQETDAFPVHLRRAGYHTFFAGKYLNPYGDGSVGGVAHVPPGWDVWNGLVQNSKYYNYTLSVNGKLEEHGTDYSKDYLTDLIVRL
;
A
#
# COMPACT_ATOMS: atom_id res chain seq x y z
N THR A 1 -21.17 9.85 16.57
CA THR A 1 -20.12 8.89 16.18
C THR A 1 -19.67 9.20 14.76
N PRO A 2 -18.36 9.34 14.48
CA PRO A 2 -17.86 9.40 13.11
C PRO A 2 -18.19 8.09 12.35
N LEU A 3 -18.11 8.12 11.01
CA LEU A 3 -18.28 6.95 10.13
C LEU A 3 -19.68 6.27 10.17
N LYS A 4 -20.75 7.02 10.44
CA LYS A 4 -22.14 6.47 10.49
C LYS A 4 -22.50 5.57 9.31
N LYS A 5 -22.16 5.99 8.08
CA LYS A 5 -22.43 5.22 6.86
C LYS A 5 -21.62 3.93 6.80
N THR A 6 -20.35 3.96 7.20
CA THR A 6 -19.49 2.77 7.21
C THR A 6 -20.01 1.71 8.18
N ILE A 7 -20.43 2.12 9.38
CA ILE A 7 -21.02 1.21 10.36
C ILE A 7 -22.29 0.58 9.78
N ALA A 8 -23.23 1.40 9.33
CA ALA A 8 -24.51 0.90 8.82
C ALA A 8 -24.38 0.03 7.56
N LEU A 9 -23.48 0.35 6.63
CA LEU A 9 -23.41 -0.31 5.32
C LEU A 9 -22.38 -1.44 5.23
N ILE A 10 -21.39 -1.49 6.13
CA ILE A 10 -20.33 -2.51 6.11
C ILE A 10 -20.32 -3.31 7.43
N GLY A 11 -20.45 -2.63 8.57
CA GLY A 11 -20.44 -3.28 9.88
C GLY A 11 -21.70 -4.11 10.10
N ASP A 12 -22.87 -3.46 9.99
CA ASP A 12 -24.17 -4.06 10.31
C ASP A 12 -24.63 -5.04 9.21
N GLU A 13 -24.26 -4.80 7.94
CA GLU A 13 -24.59 -5.65 6.78
C GLU A 13 -23.50 -6.70 6.46
N GLY A 14 -22.42 -6.74 7.25
CA GLY A 14 -21.26 -7.58 7.00
C GLY A 14 -20.93 -8.52 8.15
N ALA A 15 -19.65 -8.88 8.26
CA ALA A 15 -19.13 -9.70 9.34
C ALA A 15 -18.13 -8.91 10.18
N THR A 16 -18.38 -8.78 11.48
CA THR A 16 -17.48 -8.12 12.42
C THR A 16 -16.67 -9.14 13.22
N PHE A 17 -15.35 -9.08 13.09
CA PHE A 17 -14.43 -9.87 13.91
C PHE A 17 -14.09 -9.11 15.19
N THR A 18 -14.62 -9.55 16.33
CA THR A 18 -14.34 -8.94 17.65
C THR A 18 -12.90 -9.15 18.11
N ASN A 19 -12.22 -10.13 17.54
CA ASN A 19 -10.82 -10.45 17.79
C ASN A 19 -10.07 -10.57 16.46
N ALA A 20 -9.48 -9.47 16.00
CA ALA A 20 -8.65 -9.40 14.79
C ALA A 20 -7.27 -8.84 15.14
N PHE A 21 -6.21 -9.57 14.79
CA PHE A 21 -4.83 -9.26 15.17
C PHE A 21 -3.95 -9.05 13.95
N VAL A 22 -2.94 -8.21 14.12
CA VAL A 22 -1.89 -7.99 13.12
C VAL A 22 -0.61 -8.74 13.50
N ALA A 23 0.16 -9.17 12.51
CA ALA A 23 1.41 -9.90 12.75
C ALA A 23 2.50 -9.03 13.41
N SER A 24 2.39 -7.70 13.31
CA SER A 24 3.31 -6.75 13.93
C SER A 24 2.61 -5.41 14.18
N PRO A 25 2.96 -4.68 15.26
CA PRO A 25 2.47 -3.31 15.47
C PRO A 25 3.16 -2.27 14.57
N LEU A 26 4.16 -2.66 13.77
CA LEU A 26 4.87 -1.77 12.86
C LEU A 26 4.32 -1.83 11.43
N CYS A 27 4.32 -0.68 10.75
CA CYS A 27 3.75 -0.50 9.41
C CYS A 27 4.32 -1.49 8.37
N CYS A 28 5.62 -1.47 8.13
CA CYS A 28 6.24 -2.29 7.08
C CYS A 28 6.14 -3.79 7.36
N PRO A 29 6.46 -4.29 8.57
CA PRO A 29 6.28 -5.71 8.87
C PRO A 29 4.82 -6.15 8.73
N SER A 30 3.86 -5.38 9.25
CA SER A 30 2.43 -5.71 9.17
C SER A 30 1.92 -5.78 7.73
N ARG A 31 2.24 -4.78 6.90
CA ARG A 31 1.86 -4.76 5.47
C ARG A 31 2.56 -5.86 4.68
N SER A 32 3.82 -6.14 4.98
CA SER A 32 4.56 -7.24 4.36
C SER A 32 3.92 -8.59 4.66
N SER A 33 3.42 -8.78 5.89
CA SER A 33 2.67 -9.98 6.26
C SER A 33 1.33 -10.08 5.50
N ILE A 34 0.60 -8.99 5.31
CA ILE A 34 -0.61 -8.97 4.46
C ILE A 34 -0.28 -9.33 3.01
N LEU A 35 0.79 -8.76 2.46
CA LEU A 35 1.18 -8.96 1.06
C LEU A 35 1.70 -10.37 0.78
N THR A 36 2.27 -11.07 1.76
CA THR A 36 2.95 -12.36 1.54
C THR A 36 2.25 -13.54 2.22
N GLY A 37 1.33 -13.28 3.16
CA GLY A 37 0.77 -14.31 4.04
C GLY A 37 1.76 -14.91 5.04
N LYS A 38 2.94 -14.29 5.22
CA LYS A 38 4.03 -14.80 6.06
C LYS A 38 4.22 -13.94 7.31
N TYR A 39 4.73 -14.52 8.40
CA TYR A 39 5.16 -13.77 9.57
C TYR A 39 6.50 -13.01 9.34
N PRO A 40 6.81 -11.98 10.15
CA PRO A 40 8.05 -11.22 10.05
C PRO A 40 9.35 -12.03 9.99
N HIS A 41 9.43 -13.13 10.73
CA HIS A 41 10.61 -14.00 10.72
C HIS A 41 10.81 -14.76 9.39
N ASN A 42 9.77 -14.87 8.56
CA ASN A 42 9.82 -15.57 7.26
C ASN A 42 10.05 -14.63 6.09
N HIS A 43 9.44 -13.44 6.09
CA HIS A 43 9.67 -12.44 5.02
C HIS A 43 10.82 -11.48 5.33
N GLY A 44 11.34 -11.47 6.56
CA GLY A 44 12.54 -10.74 6.97
C GLY A 44 12.38 -9.22 7.05
N VAL A 45 11.15 -8.70 7.05
CA VAL A 45 10.90 -7.26 7.25
C VAL A 45 10.59 -7.04 8.73
N VAL A 46 11.49 -6.36 9.43
CA VAL A 46 11.50 -6.34 10.91
C VAL A 46 11.22 -4.95 11.50
N ASN A 47 11.38 -3.88 10.71
CA ASN A 47 11.02 -2.52 11.11
C ASN A 47 10.66 -1.66 9.87
N ASN A 48 10.53 -0.34 10.05
CA ASN A 48 10.10 0.59 8.98
C ASN A 48 11.24 1.24 8.17
N SER A 49 12.50 0.85 8.40
CA SER A 49 13.66 1.37 7.67
C SER A 49 14.07 0.45 6.52
N LEU A 50 14.88 1.00 5.61
CA LEU A 50 15.52 0.24 4.55
C LEU A 50 16.42 -0.89 5.12
N SER A 51 17.15 -0.59 6.22
CA SER A 51 17.98 -1.59 6.91
C SER A 51 17.16 -2.70 7.58
N GLY A 52 15.90 -2.45 7.93
CA GLY A 52 14.94 -3.47 8.37
C GLY A 52 14.23 -4.19 7.22
N ASN A 53 14.80 -4.14 6.01
CA ASN A 53 14.30 -4.73 4.77
C ASN A 53 13.00 -4.09 4.23
N CYS A 54 12.53 -2.95 4.77
CA CYS A 54 11.33 -2.31 4.24
C CYS A 54 11.59 -1.70 2.85
N SER A 55 10.85 -2.16 1.84
CA SER A 55 11.01 -1.80 0.42
C SER A 55 12.41 -1.99 -0.16
N SER A 56 13.29 -2.74 0.51
CA SER A 56 14.67 -2.89 0.08
C SER A 56 14.80 -3.66 -1.23
N ALA A 57 15.97 -3.60 -1.87
CA ALA A 57 16.25 -4.43 -3.05
C ALA A 57 16.04 -5.93 -2.77
N ALA A 58 16.32 -6.41 -1.55
CA ALA A 58 16.08 -7.80 -1.18
C ALA A 58 14.58 -8.11 -1.08
N TRP A 59 13.78 -7.20 -0.50
CA TRP A 59 12.33 -7.32 -0.50
C TRP A 59 11.75 -7.36 -1.91
N GLN A 60 12.13 -6.38 -2.75
CA GLN A 60 11.64 -6.26 -4.13
C GLN A 60 11.97 -7.50 -4.95
N LYS A 61 13.19 -8.05 -4.78
CA LYS A 61 13.61 -9.25 -5.53
C LYS A 61 12.93 -10.53 -5.06
N LEU A 62 12.77 -10.72 -3.74
CA LEU A 62 12.44 -12.03 -3.17
C LEU A 62 10.99 -12.17 -2.70
N GLN A 63 10.39 -11.10 -2.15
CA GLN A 63 9.06 -11.17 -1.54
C GLN A 63 8.01 -10.48 -2.41
N GLU A 64 8.37 -9.36 -3.04
CA GLU A 64 7.42 -8.57 -3.84
C GLU A 64 6.98 -9.30 -5.11
N THR A 65 7.89 -10.06 -5.72
CA THR A 65 7.65 -10.87 -6.93
C THR A 65 6.70 -12.04 -6.74
N ASP A 66 6.45 -12.44 -5.49
CA ASP A 66 5.51 -13.52 -5.13
C ASP A 66 4.47 -13.03 -4.10
N ALA A 67 4.17 -11.74 -4.13
CA ALA A 67 3.14 -11.16 -3.27
C ALA A 67 1.72 -11.53 -3.76
N PHE A 68 0.75 -11.49 -2.85
CA PHE A 68 -0.68 -11.69 -3.07
C PHE A 68 -1.24 -11.07 -4.36
N PRO A 69 -0.99 -9.78 -4.71
CA PRO A 69 -1.44 -9.22 -5.98
C PRO A 69 -0.90 -9.94 -7.22
N VAL A 70 0.32 -10.48 -7.17
CA VAL A 70 0.90 -11.28 -8.28
C VAL A 70 0.11 -12.57 -8.47
N HIS A 71 -0.34 -13.22 -7.38
CA HIS A 71 -1.21 -14.40 -7.47
C HIS A 71 -2.59 -14.05 -8.00
N LEU A 72 -3.21 -12.97 -7.54
CA LEU A 72 -4.51 -12.51 -8.04
C LEU A 72 -4.48 -12.22 -9.53
N ARG A 73 -3.47 -11.48 -9.99
CA ARG A 73 -3.30 -11.18 -11.41
C ARG A 73 -3.09 -12.44 -12.25
N ARG A 74 -2.26 -13.40 -11.77
CA ARG A 74 -2.09 -14.72 -12.42
C ARG A 74 -3.40 -15.50 -12.51
N ALA A 75 -4.29 -15.34 -11.54
CA ALA A 75 -5.62 -15.97 -11.53
C ALA A 75 -6.66 -15.23 -12.41
N GLY A 76 -6.27 -14.18 -13.13
CA GLY A 76 -7.16 -13.45 -14.05
C GLY A 76 -7.92 -12.28 -13.41
N TYR A 77 -7.60 -11.89 -12.17
CA TYR A 77 -8.17 -10.69 -11.57
C TYR A 77 -7.52 -9.43 -12.15
N HIS A 78 -8.34 -8.39 -12.36
CA HIS A 78 -7.85 -7.05 -12.57
C HIS A 78 -7.52 -6.40 -11.23
N THR A 79 -6.28 -5.96 -11.03
CA THR A 79 -5.78 -5.52 -9.73
C THR A 79 -5.50 -4.01 -9.70
N PHE A 80 -6.00 -3.35 -8.66
CA PHE A 80 -5.84 -1.92 -8.42
C PHE A 80 -5.23 -1.67 -7.04
N PHE A 81 -4.27 -0.76 -6.96
CA PHE A 81 -3.73 -0.25 -5.70
C PHE A 81 -3.71 1.27 -5.68
N ALA A 82 -4.13 1.85 -4.56
CA ALA A 82 -3.98 3.27 -4.29
C ALA A 82 -3.59 3.54 -2.82
N GLY A 83 -2.70 4.50 -2.62
CA GLY A 83 -2.29 4.98 -1.29
C GLY A 83 -0.91 4.49 -0.86
N LYS A 84 -0.69 4.36 0.45
CA LYS A 84 0.63 4.05 1.02
C LYS A 84 0.97 2.57 0.86
N TYR A 85 2.10 2.26 0.22
CA TYR A 85 2.64 0.91 0.10
C TYR A 85 3.54 0.54 1.29
N LEU A 86 4.86 0.69 1.14
CA LEU A 86 5.89 0.45 2.15
C LEU A 86 6.82 1.67 2.23
N ASN A 87 7.57 1.82 3.30
CA ASN A 87 8.56 2.90 3.42
C ASN A 87 9.92 2.48 2.83
N PRO A 88 10.73 3.38 2.25
CA PRO A 88 10.38 4.70 1.75
C PRO A 88 10.01 4.63 0.25
N TYR A 89 8.90 3.97 -0.12
CA TYR A 89 8.49 3.84 -1.52
C TYR A 89 8.56 5.17 -2.28
N GLY A 90 9.05 5.15 -3.52
CA GLY A 90 9.23 6.35 -4.33
C GLY A 90 10.53 7.11 -4.07
N ASP A 91 11.30 6.75 -3.04
CA ASP A 91 12.67 7.24 -2.84
C ASP A 91 13.64 6.59 -3.84
N GLY A 92 14.63 7.35 -4.30
CA GLY A 92 15.62 6.88 -5.29
C GLY A 92 16.43 5.66 -4.84
N SER A 93 16.64 5.49 -3.52
CA SER A 93 17.34 4.33 -2.96
C SER A 93 16.57 3.00 -3.08
N VAL A 94 15.27 3.07 -3.40
CA VAL A 94 14.39 1.90 -3.58
C VAL A 94 13.71 1.88 -4.96
N GLY A 95 14.35 2.48 -5.96
CA GLY A 95 13.88 2.46 -7.37
C GLY A 95 13.00 3.65 -7.77
N GLY A 96 12.71 4.57 -6.84
CA GLY A 96 11.98 5.79 -7.14
C GLY A 96 10.53 5.55 -7.55
N VAL A 97 9.91 6.58 -8.14
CA VAL A 97 8.54 6.51 -8.64
C VAL A 97 8.34 5.51 -9.77
N ALA A 98 9.39 5.23 -10.55
CA ALA A 98 9.35 4.32 -11.69
C ALA A 98 9.23 2.85 -11.27
N HIS A 99 9.59 2.51 -10.03
CA HIS A 99 9.35 1.19 -9.49
C HIS A 99 7.86 0.99 -9.22
N VAL A 100 7.23 0.13 -10.00
CA VAL A 100 5.86 -0.34 -9.75
C VAL A 100 5.95 -1.79 -9.27
N PRO A 101 5.52 -2.10 -8.03
CA PRO A 101 5.49 -3.48 -7.55
C PRO A 101 4.70 -4.38 -8.53
N PRO A 102 5.21 -5.58 -8.85
CA PRO A 102 4.51 -6.49 -9.74
C PRO A 102 3.14 -6.90 -9.19
N GLY A 103 2.25 -7.32 -10.09
CA GLY A 103 0.94 -7.83 -9.73
C GLY A 103 -0.18 -6.79 -9.67
N TRP A 104 0.12 -5.51 -9.89
CA TRP A 104 -0.87 -4.44 -10.03
C TRP A 104 -1.07 -4.07 -11.51
N ASP A 105 -2.31 -4.04 -11.98
CA ASP A 105 -2.61 -3.51 -13.32
C ASP A 105 -2.73 -1.98 -13.30
N VAL A 106 -3.25 -1.43 -12.20
CA VAL A 106 -3.32 0.00 -11.94
C VAL A 106 -2.62 0.29 -10.61
N TRP A 107 -1.67 1.23 -10.66
CA TRP A 107 -0.86 1.62 -9.52
C TRP A 107 -0.94 3.13 -9.28
N ASN A 108 -1.44 3.51 -8.11
CA ASN A 108 -1.46 4.89 -7.60
C ASN A 108 -0.77 4.93 -6.23
N GLY A 109 0.54 4.66 -6.23
CA GLY A 109 1.34 4.54 -5.02
C GLY A 109 1.75 5.90 -4.46
N LEU A 110 1.44 6.16 -3.20
CA LEU A 110 1.86 7.38 -2.51
C LEU A 110 3.37 7.34 -2.22
N VAL A 111 4.09 8.37 -2.68
CA VAL A 111 5.52 8.52 -2.43
C VAL A 111 5.77 8.84 -0.96
N GLN A 112 6.68 8.08 -0.34
CA GLN A 112 7.05 8.15 1.06
C GLN A 112 5.89 7.89 2.04
N ASN A 113 5.52 8.89 2.85
CA ASN A 113 4.58 8.73 3.96
C ASN A 113 3.17 9.20 3.61
N SER A 114 2.18 8.71 4.37
CA SER A 114 0.78 9.11 4.27
C SER A 114 0.60 10.61 4.47
N LYS A 115 -0.02 11.26 3.49
CA LYS A 115 -0.43 12.66 3.49
C LYS A 115 -1.78 12.76 2.78
N TYR A 116 -2.57 13.78 3.11
CA TYR A 116 -3.86 14.04 2.47
C TYR A 116 -3.82 15.20 1.46
N TYR A 117 -2.77 16.02 1.53
CA TYR A 117 -2.47 17.15 0.64
C TYR A 117 -0.95 17.26 0.49
N ASN A 118 -0.48 18.02 -0.50
CA ASN A 118 0.94 18.28 -0.77
C ASN A 118 1.74 16.97 -0.82
N TYR A 119 1.28 16.08 -1.71
CA TYR A 119 1.81 14.74 -1.89
C TYR A 119 2.14 14.48 -3.35
N THR A 120 2.91 13.43 -3.54
CA THR A 120 3.30 12.92 -4.86
C THR A 120 2.81 11.50 -4.99
N LEU A 121 2.25 11.16 -6.14
CA LEU A 121 1.89 9.81 -6.53
C LEU A 121 2.88 9.28 -7.57
N SER A 122 3.11 7.97 -7.53
CA SER A 122 3.47 7.20 -8.71
C SER A 122 2.19 6.68 -9.33
N VAL A 123 1.79 7.27 -10.45
CA VAL A 123 0.66 6.87 -11.30
C VAL A 123 1.21 6.01 -12.42
N ASN A 124 1.11 4.69 -12.26
CA ASN A 124 1.67 3.68 -13.17
C ASN A 124 3.15 3.95 -13.51
N GLY A 125 3.95 4.30 -12.49
CA GLY A 125 5.38 4.57 -12.65
C GLY A 125 5.73 6.02 -13.01
N LYS A 126 4.73 6.89 -13.19
CA LYS A 126 4.92 8.31 -13.51
C LYS A 126 4.65 9.19 -12.32
N LEU A 127 5.48 10.21 -12.14
CA LEU A 127 5.34 11.18 -11.06
C LEU A 127 4.15 12.10 -11.32
N GLU A 128 3.26 12.22 -10.34
CA GLU A 128 2.15 13.19 -10.33
C GLU A 128 2.13 13.94 -9.00
N GLU A 129 2.13 15.27 -9.04
CA GLU A 129 2.16 16.13 -7.84
C GLU A 129 0.79 16.76 -7.59
N HIS A 130 0.41 16.83 -6.32
CA HIS A 130 -0.85 17.41 -5.88
C HIS A 130 -0.61 18.49 -4.84
N GLY A 131 -1.39 19.57 -4.94
CA GLY A 131 -1.31 20.73 -4.07
C GLY A 131 -2.16 20.59 -2.81
N THR A 132 -2.84 21.67 -2.45
CA THR A 132 -3.65 21.77 -1.21
C THR A 132 -5.09 22.21 -1.46
N ASP A 133 -5.55 22.23 -2.72
CA ASP A 133 -6.93 22.59 -3.06
C ASP A 133 -7.87 21.44 -2.69
N TYR A 134 -8.80 21.65 -1.76
CA TYR A 134 -9.74 20.61 -1.31
C TYR A 134 -10.48 19.92 -2.47
N SER A 135 -10.93 20.68 -3.47
CA SER A 135 -11.76 20.15 -4.55
C SER A 135 -11.01 19.25 -5.54
N LYS A 136 -9.67 19.37 -5.56
CA LYS A 136 -8.77 18.72 -6.53
C LYS A 136 -7.77 17.77 -5.88
N ASP A 137 -7.20 18.15 -4.76
CA ASP A 137 -6.01 17.57 -4.16
C ASP A 137 -6.30 16.79 -2.88
N TYR A 138 -7.55 16.68 -2.42
CA TYR A 138 -7.84 15.83 -1.27
C TYR A 138 -7.70 14.35 -1.68
N LEU A 139 -6.65 13.68 -1.19
CA LEU A 139 -6.25 12.34 -1.66
C LEU A 139 -7.40 11.33 -1.71
N THR A 140 -8.26 11.32 -0.68
CA THR A 140 -9.36 10.35 -0.59
C THR A 140 -10.40 10.57 -1.68
N ASP A 141 -10.75 11.83 -1.99
CA ASP A 141 -11.69 12.14 -3.07
C ASP A 141 -11.09 11.86 -4.44
N LEU A 142 -9.78 12.09 -4.59
CA LEU A 142 -9.07 11.80 -5.82
C LEU A 142 -9.07 10.30 -6.13
N ILE A 143 -8.72 9.44 -5.16
CA ILE A 143 -8.67 7.98 -5.35
C ILE A 143 -10.01 7.41 -5.80
N VAL A 144 -11.14 7.95 -5.34
CA VAL A 144 -12.49 7.48 -5.70
C VAL A 144 -12.87 7.84 -7.14
N ARG A 145 -12.17 8.78 -7.78
CA ARG A 145 -12.41 9.23 -9.16
C ARG A 145 -11.52 8.52 -10.20
N LEU A 146 -10.55 7.71 -9.77
CA LEU A 146 -9.63 6.94 -10.64
C LEU A 146 -10.25 5.63 -11.11
#